data_AF-A0A973TC58-F1
#
_entry.id   AF-A0A973TC58-F1
#
_cell.length_a   1.000
_cell.length_b   1.000
_cell.length_c   1.000
_cell.angle_alpha   90.00
_cell.angle_beta   90.00
_cell.angle_gamma   90.00
#
_symmetry.space_group_name_H-M   'P 1'
#
loop_
_entity.id
_entity.type
_entity.pdbx_description
1 polymer ?
#
loop_
_entity_poly.entity_id
_entity_poly.type
_entity_poly.pdbx_seq_one_letter_code
_entity_poly.pdbx_strand_id
1 'polypeptide(L)'
;MTLRQRAGSLAGATTARRLRQAANLLNGSTVAGLAVALAARTRISRGPNGLVIAAGYRWRLPFAHAYTLGNVVLCRGTADDLLSRPALLGHEEKHCSQYAWCLGLPFIPLYLAAAGWSVLRTGNPGTANFFERRADLAAGGYPLRTGRKA
;
A
#
# COMPACT_ATOMS: atom_id res chain seq x y z
N MET A 1 11.00 -10.14 -29.13
CA MET A 1 11.13 -9.63 -27.74
C MET A 1 11.99 -10.63 -26.97
N THR A 2 13.27 -10.33 -26.74
CA THR A 2 14.34 -11.31 -26.47
C THR A 2 14.48 -11.67 -24.98
N LEU A 3 14.80 -12.93 -24.68
CA LEU A 3 15.00 -13.50 -23.33
C LEU A 3 15.92 -12.67 -22.42
N ARG A 4 16.91 -11.98 -22.99
CA ARG A 4 17.86 -11.11 -22.27
C ARG A 4 17.21 -9.85 -21.70
N GLN A 5 16.21 -9.27 -22.39
CA GLN A 5 15.44 -8.12 -21.88
C GLN A 5 14.52 -8.55 -20.72
N ARG A 6 13.94 -9.75 -20.77
CA ARG A 6 13.16 -10.31 -19.66
C ARG A 6 14.03 -10.55 -18.41
N ALA A 7 15.22 -11.12 -18.57
CA ALA A 7 16.14 -11.35 -17.46
C ALA A 7 16.60 -10.02 -16.80
N GLY A 8 16.93 -9.00 -17.59
CA GLY A 8 17.28 -7.67 -17.09
C GLY A 8 16.13 -6.96 -16.36
N SER A 9 14.90 -7.07 -16.89
CA SER A 9 13.69 -6.53 -16.27
C SER A 9 13.36 -7.23 -14.94
N LEU A 10 13.47 -8.56 -14.89
CA LEU A 10 13.26 -9.34 -13.66
C LEU A 10 14.33 -9.05 -12.60
N ALA A 11 15.60 -8.89 -12.99
CA ALA A 11 16.67 -8.50 -12.07
C ALA A 11 16.48 -7.06 -11.53
N GLY A 12 16.04 -6.13 -12.39
CA GLY A 12 15.69 -4.78 -11.98
C GLY A 12 14.52 -4.75 -10.99
N ALA A 13 13.46 -5.51 -11.27
CA ALA A 13 12.29 -5.62 -10.39
C ALA A 13 12.65 -6.23 -9.01
N THR A 14 13.51 -7.26 -8.99
CA THR A 14 13.97 -7.86 -7.72
C THR A 14 14.86 -6.91 -6.92
N THR A 15 15.69 -6.12 -7.58
CA THR A 15 16.55 -5.11 -6.93
C THR A 15 15.72 -3.96 -6.34
N ALA A 16 14.79 -3.40 -7.11
CA ALA A 16 13.89 -2.35 -6.65
C ALA A 16 13.08 -2.80 -5.42
N ARG A 17 12.58 -4.04 -5.43
CA ARG A 17 11.91 -4.66 -4.29
C ARG A 17 12.81 -4.73 -3.05
N ARG A 18 14.05 -5.19 -3.20
CA ARG A 18 15.01 -5.28 -2.08
C ARG A 18 15.35 -3.90 -1.52
N LEU A 19 15.51 -2.89 -2.38
CA LEU A 19 15.71 -1.51 -1.95
C LEU A 19 14.54 -0.99 -1.14
N ARG A 20 13.30 -1.18 -1.63
CA ARG A 20 12.08 -0.81 -0.89
C ARG A 20 12.04 -1.51 0.47
N GLN A 21 12.34 -2.80 0.52
CA GLN A 21 12.39 -3.58 1.75
C GLN A 21 13.38 -3.00 2.76
N ALA A 22 14.62 -2.76 2.32
CA ALA A 22 15.67 -2.20 3.13
C ALA A 22 15.31 -0.78 3.61
N ALA A 23 14.86 0.10 2.72
CA ALA A 23 14.48 1.47 3.05
C ALA A 23 13.40 1.52 4.14
N ASN A 24 12.34 0.72 3.97
CA ASN A 24 11.24 0.64 4.94
C ASN A 24 11.61 -0.09 6.25
N LEU A 25 12.67 -0.90 6.25
CA LEU A 25 13.20 -1.47 7.48
C LEU A 25 14.06 -0.43 8.21
N LEU A 26 14.96 0.25 7.49
CA LEU A 26 15.84 1.29 8.02
C LEU A 26 15.08 2.49 8.57
N ASN A 27 13.99 2.91 7.91
CA ASN A 27 13.13 4.00 8.41
C ASN A 27 12.15 3.55 9.51
N GLY A 28 12.20 2.29 9.94
CA GLY A 28 11.39 1.74 11.03
C GLY A 28 9.92 1.49 10.70
N SER A 29 9.41 1.88 9.52
CA SER A 29 8.00 1.72 9.16
C SER A 29 7.56 0.26 9.08
N THR A 30 8.43 -0.64 8.61
CA THR A 30 8.14 -2.10 8.61
C THR A 30 8.07 -2.64 10.02
N VAL A 31 8.96 -2.18 10.92
CA VAL A 31 8.94 -2.58 12.34
C VAL A 31 7.66 -2.08 13.00
N ALA A 32 7.25 -0.85 12.74
CA ALA A 32 5.97 -0.31 13.21
C ALA A 32 4.77 -1.12 12.66
N GLY A 33 4.81 -1.49 11.37
CA GLY A 33 3.84 -2.38 10.73
C GLY A 33 3.69 -3.71 11.45
N LEU A 34 4.82 -4.35 11.76
CA LEU A 34 4.85 -5.61 12.49
C LEU A 34 4.36 -5.44 13.93
N ALA A 35 4.74 -4.35 14.61
CA ALA A 35 4.27 -4.05 15.96
C ALA A 35 2.74 -3.90 16.00
N VAL A 36 2.16 -3.18 15.03
CA VAL A 36 0.69 -3.06 14.89
C VAL A 36 0.06 -4.42 14.57
N ALA A 37 0.66 -5.20 13.67
CA ALA A 37 0.17 -6.53 13.30
C ALA A 37 0.13 -7.47 14.52
N LEU A 38 1.16 -7.44 15.35
CA LEU A 38 1.26 -8.21 16.59
C LEU A 38 0.25 -7.71 17.64
N ALA A 39 0.15 -6.39 17.85
CA ALA A 39 -0.80 -5.80 18.79
C ALA A 39 -2.26 -6.11 18.40
N ALA A 40 -2.57 -6.11 17.10
CA ALA A 40 -3.86 -6.49 16.56
C ALA A 40 -4.09 -8.02 16.50
N ARG A 41 -3.11 -8.83 16.91
CA ARG A 41 -3.14 -10.30 16.90
C ARG A 41 -3.49 -10.89 15.52
N THR A 42 -2.94 -10.26 14.48
CA THR A 42 -3.13 -10.71 13.10
C THR A 42 -2.31 -11.96 12.80
N ARG A 43 -2.71 -12.70 11.77
CA ARG A 43 -1.93 -13.79 11.21
C ARG A 43 -0.93 -13.24 10.19
N ILE A 44 0.34 -13.31 10.54
CA ILE A 44 1.44 -12.79 9.71
C ILE A 44 1.92 -13.89 8.75
N SER A 45 1.97 -13.57 7.46
CA SER A 45 2.50 -14.46 6.42
C SER A 45 3.33 -13.66 5.40
N ARG A 46 4.12 -14.38 4.59
CA ARG A 46 4.88 -13.77 3.49
C ARG A 46 3.98 -13.59 2.28
N GLY A 47 3.91 -12.38 1.75
CA GLY A 47 3.21 -12.06 0.51
C GLY A 47 4.13 -12.04 -0.71
N PRO A 48 3.56 -11.90 -1.91
CA PRO A 48 4.34 -11.69 -3.13
C PRO A 48 5.11 -10.37 -3.04
N ASN A 49 6.10 -10.21 -3.92
CA ASN A 49 6.89 -8.99 -4.02
C ASN A 49 7.49 -8.50 -2.69
N GLY A 50 7.83 -9.43 -1.79
CA GLY A 50 8.51 -9.11 -0.54
C GLY A 50 7.64 -8.35 0.45
N LEU A 51 6.32 -8.39 0.25
CA LEU A 51 5.33 -7.88 1.20
C LEU A 51 5.20 -8.84 2.38
N VAL A 52 4.79 -8.30 3.51
CA VAL A 52 4.32 -9.08 4.67
C VAL A 52 2.82 -8.86 4.76
N ILE A 53 2.04 -9.93 4.78
CA ILE A 53 0.58 -9.85 4.92
C ILE A 53 0.23 -10.13 6.37
N ALA A 54 -0.54 -9.23 6.97
CA ALA A 54 -1.06 -9.33 8.33
C ALA A 54 -2.59 -9.43 8.27
N ALA A 55 -3.09 -10.67 8.23
CA ALA A 55 -4.49 -10.99 8.00
C ALA A 55 -5.31 -11.07 9.29
N GLY A 56 -6.62 -10.84 9.19
CA GLY A 56 -7.54 -10.89 10.32
C GLY A 56 -7.44 -9.67 11.23
N TYR A 57 -7.17 -8.49 10.67
CA TYR A 57 -7.17 -7.23 11.42
C TYR A 57 -8.59 -6.88 11.92
N ARG A 58 -8.74 -6.69 13.23
CA ARG A 58 -10.06 -6.54 13.89
C ARG A 58 -10.35 -5.16 14.49
N TRP A 59 -9.36 -4.26 14.54
CA TRP A 59 -9.62 -2.93 15.08
C TRP A 59 -10.57 -2.15 14.17
N ARG A 60 -11.30 -1.20 14.75
CA ARG A 60 -12.32 -0.42 14.01
C ARG A 60 -11.70 0.53 12.99
N LEU A 61 -10.55 1.10 13.33
CA LEU A 61 -9.81 2.01 12.46
C LEU A 61 -8.53 1.33 11.98
N PRO A 62 -8.08 1.58 10.74
CA PRO A 62 -8.73 2.40 9.69
C PRO A 62 -9.92 1.68 9.02
N PHE A 63 -10.89 2.42 8.46
CA PHE A 63 -12.05 1.87 7.73
C PHE A 63 -11.69 1.53 6.26
N ALA A 64 -10.79 0.55 6.08
CA ALA A 64 -10.42 0.02 4.77
C ALA A 64 -10.39 -1.52 4.77
N HIS A 65 -10.52 -2.14 3.59
CA HIS A 65 -10.40 -3.59 3.47
C HIS A 65 -8.97 -4.09 3.73
N ALA A 66 -8.00 -3.32 3.23
CA ALA A 66 -6.59 -3.47 3.49
C ALA A 66 -5.96 -2.07 3.63
N TYR A 67 -4.80 -2.00 4.27
CA TYR A 67 -3.96 -0.81 4.30
C TYR A 67 -2.52 -1.22 4.57
N THR A 68 -1.59 -0.33 4.22
CA THR A 68 -0.16 -0.59 4.33
C THR A 68 0.50 0.22 5.45
N LEU A 69 1.46 -0.39 6.15
CA LEU A 69 2.38 0.28 7.05
C LEU A 69 3.81 -0.25 6.79
N GLY A 70 4.63 0.56 6.11
CA GLY A 70 5.95 0.13 5.63
C GLY A 70 5.82 -0.94 4.54
N ASN A 71 6.33 -2.16 4.78
CA ASN A 71 6.09 -3.32 3.89
C ASN A 71 5.02 -4.30 4.41
N VAL A 72 4.30 -3.93 5.47
CA VAL A 72 3.27 -4.77 6.06
C VAL A 72 1.91 -4.32 5.54
N VAL A 73 1.22 -5.20 4.84
CA VAL A 73 -0.15 -5.01 4.37
C VAL A 73 -1.09 -5.68 5.37
N LEU A 74 -1.83 -4.87 6.14
CA LEU A 74 -2.82 -5.33 7.09
C LEU A 74 -4.17 -5.44 6.39
N CYS A 75 -4.86 -6.57 6.53
CA CYS A 75 -6.19 -6.78 5.94
C CYS A 75 -7.16 -7.40 6.93
N ARG A 76 -8.45 -7.09 6.76
CA ARG A 76 -9.52 -7.62 7.64
C ARG A 76 -9.86 -9.09 7.35
N GLY A 77 -9.78 -9.49 6.08
CA GLY A 77 -10.04 -10.85 5.63
C GLY A 77 -8.88 -11.80 5.88
N THR A 78 -8.91 -12.94 5.20
CA THR A 78 -7.77 -13.86 5.14
C THR A 78 -6.67 -13.33 4.20
N ALA A 79 -5.48 -13.92 4.29
CA ALA A 79 -4.42 -13.61 3.33
C ALA A 79 -4.85 -14.02 1.90
N ASP A 80 -5.54 -15.15 1.75
CA ASP A 80 -6.02 -15.64 0.46
C ASP A 80 -7.08 -14.71 -0.15
N ASP A 81 -7.97 -14.13 0.67
CA ASP A 81 -8.92 -13.11 0.22
C ASP A 81 -8.22 -11.88 -0.36
N LEU A 82 -7.09 -11.47 0.23
CA LEU A 82 -6.29 -10.37 -0.31
C LEU A 82 -5.53 -10.78 -1.58
N LEU A 83 -4.95 -11.97 -1.60
CA LEU A 83 -4.20 -12.50 -2.74
C LEU A 83 -5.09 -12.72 -3.97
N SER A 84 -6.36 -13.07 -3.78
CA SER A 84 -7.36 -13.16 -4.85
C SER A 84 -7.75 -11.80 -5.45
N ARG A 85 -7.31 -10.68 -4.86
CA ARG A 85 -7.57 -9.31 -5.33
C ARG A 85 -6.26 -8.64 -5.76
N PRO A 86 -5.65 -9.06 -6.89
CA PRO A 86 -4.32 -8.58 -7.29
C PRO A 86 -4.27 -7.08 -7.55
N ALA A 87 -5.37 -6.46 -7.98
CA ALA A 87 -5.45 -5.00 -8.15
C ALA A 87 -5.27 -4.29 -6.80
N LEU A 88 -6.03 -4.69 -5.78
CA LEU A 88 -5.92 -4.14 -4.42
C LEU A 88 -4.52 -4.38 -3.85
N LEU A 89 -3.97 -5.57 -4.03
CA LEU A 89 -2.61 -5.87 -3.56
C LEU A 89 -1.55 -4.98 -4.24
N GLY A 90 -1.70 -4.75 -5.55
CA GLY A 90 -0.82 -3.84 -6.31
C GLY A 90 -0.97 -2.37 -5.89
N HIS A 91 -2.16 -1.97 -5.44
CA HIS A 91 -2.41 -0.66 -4.84
C HIS A 91 -1.66 -0.51 -3.51
N GLU A 92 -1.78 -1.48 -2.61
CA GLU A 92 -1.05 -1.52 -1.34
C GLU A 92 0.48 -1.58 -1.53
N GLU A 93 0.96 -2.30 -2.55
CA GLU A 93 2.38 -2.33 -2.88
C GLU A 93 2.93 -0.94 -3.27
N LYS A 94 2.12 -0.12 -3.95
CA LYS A 94 2.52 1.26 -4.28
C LYS A 94 2.62 2.12 -3.02
N HIS A 95 1.73 1.93 -2.05
CA HIS A 95 1.86 2.57 -0.73
C HIS A 95 3.13 2.14 0.00
N CYS A 96 3.56 0.88 -0.11
CA CYS A 96 4.85 0.46 0.44
C CYS A 96 6.01 1.28 -0.14
N SER A 97 5.96 1.59 -1.44
CA SER A 97 6.98 2.39 -2.12
C SER A 97 6.90 3.87 -1.70
N GLN A 98 5.69 4.38 -1.44
CA GLN A 98 5.49 5.73 -0.92
C GLN A 98 6.02 5.88 0.51
N TYR A 99 5.83 4.87 1.38
CA TYR A 99 6.50 4.81 2.69
C TYR A 99 8.02 4.94 2.54
N ALA A 100 8.62 4.22 1.60
CA ALA A 100 10.07 4.28 1.40
C ALA A 100 10.50 5.69 0.94
N TRP A 101 9.75 6.30 0.03
CA TRP A 101 10.05 7.63 -0.50
C TRP A 101 9.82 8.76 0.52
N CYS A 102 8.80 8.63 1.37
CA CYS A 102 8.48 9.58 2.44
C CYS A 102 9.25 9.30 3.76
N LEU A 103 10.34 8.53 3.70
CA LEU A 103 11.19 8.22 4.85
C LEU A 103 10.44 7.55 6.03
N GLY A 104 9.44 6.74 5.72
CA GLY A 104 8.71 5.92 6.70
C GLY A 104 7.47 6.59 7.25
N LEU A 105 7.41 6.76 8.57
CA LEU A 105 6.24 7.30 9.29
C LEU A 105 5.79 8.70 8.87
N PRO A 106 6.63 9.63 8.37
CA PRO A 106 6.16 10.91 7.84
C PRO A 106 5.15 10.79 6.69
N PHE A 107 5.09 9.63 6.03
CA PHE A 107 4.02 9.32 5.08
C PHE A 107 2.61 9.48 5.68
N ILE A 108 2.41 9.10 6.94
CA ILE A 108 1.08 9.10 7.58
C ILE A 108 0.48 10.53 7.63
N PRO A 109 1.14 11.54 8.23
CA PRO A 109 0.59 12.90 8.24
C PRO A 109 0.47 13.49 6.84
N LEU A 110 1.40 13.20 5.91
CA LEU A 110 1.30 13.67 4.53
C LEU A 110 0.08 13.07 3.81
N TYR A 111 -0.16 11.78 3.99
CA TYR A 111 -1.32 11.09 3.45
C TYR A 111 -2.61 11.65 4.01
N LEU A 112 -2.69 11.85 5.34
CA LEU A 112 -3.87 12.42 5.99
C LEU A 112 -4.16 13.85 5.53
N ALA A 113 -3.12 14.68 5.35
CA ALA A 113 -3.28 16.03 4.80
C ALA A 113 -3.81 16.00 3.36
N ALA A 114 -3.27 15.10 2.51
CA ALA A 114 -3.73 14.93 1.14
C ALA A 114 -5.17 14.39 1.08
N ALA A 115 -5.52 13.45 1.96
CA ALA A 115 -6.86 12.92 2.08
C ALA A 115 -7.85 14.00 2.56
N GLY A 116 -7.49 14.77 3.58
CA GLY A 116 -8.30 15.89 4.08
C GLY A 116 -8.53 16.95 3.01
N TRP A 117 -7.47 17.34 2.28
CA TRP A 117 -7.58 18.22 1.12
C TRP A 117 -8.50 17.66 0.03
N SER A 118 -8.41 16.35 -0.23
CA SER A 118 -9.29 15.68 -1.19
C SER A 118 -10.75 15.74 -0.75
N VAL A 119 -11.04 15.46 0.52
CA VAL A 119 -12.40 15.57 1.09
C VAL A 119 -12.95 16.98 0.92
N LEU A 120 -12.17 18.02 1.24
CA LEU A 120 -12.58 19.41 1.08
C LEU A 120 -12.91 19.77 -0.37
N ARG A 121 -12.23 19.17 -1.35
CA ARG A 121 -12.39 19.49 -2.78
C ARG A 121 -13.41 18.64 -3.52
N THR A 122 -13.57 17.36 -3.14
CA THR A 122 -14.33 16.38 -3.92
C THR A 122 -15.30 15.55 -3.08
N GLY A 123 -15.41 15.82 -1.78
CA GLY A 123 -16.27 15.06 -0.86
C GLY A 123 -15.80 13.63 -0.57
N ASN A 124 -14.61 13.25 -1.04
CA ASN A 124 -14.05 11.91 -0.81
C ASN A 124 -12.52 11.97 -0.65
N PRO A 125 -11.91 11.05 0.12
CA PRO A 125 -10.49 11.14 0.48
C PRO A 125 -9.51 10.69 -0.62
N GLY A 126 -10.01 10.10 -1.72
CA GLY A 126 -9.16 9.53 -2.76
C GLY A 126 -9.01 10.40 -4.02
N THR A 127 -10.12 10.89 -4.58
CA THR A 127 -10.16 11.46 -5.95
C THR A 127 -9.17 12.60 -6.21
N ALA A 128 -8.87 13.43 -5.21
CA ALA A 128 -7.88 14.51 -5.30
C ALA A 128 -6.63 14.26 -4.43
N ASN A 129 -6.51 13.09 -3.78
CA ASN A 129 -5.33 12.72 -3.01
C ASN A 129 -4.22 12.23 -3.94
N PHE A 130 -3.06 12.91 -3.87
CA PHE A 130 -1.91 12.60 -4.72
C PHE A 130 -1.41 11.16 -4.56
N PHE A 131 -1.38 10.65 -3.32
CA PHE A 131 -0.88 9.31 -3.02
C PHE A 131 -1.81 8.24 -3.58
N GLU A 132 -3.10 8.42 -3.41
CA GLU A 132 -4.16 7.54 -3.93
C GLU A 132 -4.17 7.49 -5.46
N ARG A 133 -4.01 8.65 -6.11
CA ARG A 133 -3.86 8.73 -7.58
C ARG A 133 -2.63 8.00 -8.09
N ARG A 134 -1.51 8.11 -7.38
CA ARG A 134 -0.26 7.39 -7.69
C ARG A 134 -0.39 5.89 -7.37
N ALA A 135 -1.29 5.50 -6.48
CA ALA A 135 -1.56 4.12 -6.10
C ALA A 135 -2.59 3.41 -7.00
N ASP A 136 -3.13 4.09 -8.01
CA ASP A 136 -4.26 3.65 -8.85
C ASP A 136 -5.58 3.60 -8.05
N LEU A 137 -6.36 4.67 -8.18
CA LEU A 137 -7.60 4.92 -7.44
C LEU A 137 -8.61 3.79 -7.57
N ALA A 138 -8.78 3.27 -8.79
CA ALA A 138 -9.80 2.25 -9.05
C ALA A 138 -9.46 0.95 -8.32
N ALA A 139 -8.17 0.62 -8.23
CA ALA A 139 -7.69 -0.55 -7.50
C ALA A 139 -7.90 -0.44 -5.98
N GLY A 140 -7.85 0.78 -5.44
CA GLY A 140 -8.19 1.08 -4.03
C GLY A 140 -9.69 1.18 -3.75
N GLY A 141 -10.55 1.04 -4.77
CA GLY A 141 -12.01 1.15 -4.64
C GLY A 141 -12.56 2.57 -4.66
N TYR A 142 -11.74 3.57 -5.03
CA TYR A 142 -12.20 4.95 -5.17
C TYR A 142 -12.82 5.22 -6.54
N PRO A 143 -13.82 6.12 -6.62
CA PRO A 143 -14.40 6.50 -7.89
C PRO A 143 -13.35 7.19 -8.75
N LEU A 144 -13.21 6.72 -9.99
CA LEU A 144 -12.55 7.49 -11.04
C LEU A 144 -13.38 8.76 -11.24
N ARG A 145 -12.72 9.92 -11.25
CA ARG A 145 -13.38 11.18 -11.61
C ARG A 145 -13.88 11.03 -13.04
N THR A 146 -15.15 10.70 -13.22
CA THR A 146 -15.82 10.88 -14.50
C THR A 146 -15.72 12.37 -14.80
N GLY A 147 -15.02 12.70 -15.88
CA GLY A 147 -14.97 14.07 -16.36
C GLY A 147 -16.41 14.57 -16.46
N ARG A 148 -16.68 15.71 -15.83
CA ARG A 148 -17.92 16.44 -16.07
C ARG A 148 -18.00 16.62 -17.59
N LYS A 149 -18.97 15.97 -18.25
CA LYS A 149 -19.36 16.39 -19.59
C LYS A 149 -19.84 17.83 -19.42
N ALA A 150 -19.07 18.76 -19.94
CA ALA A 150 -19.53 20.09 -20.32
C ALA A 150 -19.56 20.09 -21.84
#